data_AF-A0A7X7IT27-F1
#
_entry.id   AF-A0A7X7IT27-F1
#
_cell.length_a   1.000
_cell.length_b   1.000
_cell.length_c   1.000
_cell.angle_alpha   90.00
_cell.angle_beta   90.00
_cell.angle_gamma   90.00
#
_symmetry.space_group_name_H-M   'P 1'
#
loop_
_entity.id
_entity.type
_entity.pdbx_description
1 polymer ?
#
loop_
_entity_poly.entity_id
_entity_poly.type
_entity_poly.pdbx_seq_one_letter_code
_entity_poly.pdbx_strand_id
1 'polypeptide(L)'
;MSIFPASFRRRCRLVVGCLLVVAGLFGTVHAVRAAIAQRLYLKTKYGFSGGVIDPVEKTEAAVEVARRAHAADRLYPHNYYFPSYAARRALTEASAARSSEDFRDALAGAQFFAKRAVALNPYDGESRMLHALAMAEDGRVREAIDYWREAVIAREYWSEANHEFLARLCLRSRDPEDLEAAADELPFARDPELRTKLLRLRKQLGK
;
A
#
# COMPACT_ATOMS: atom_id res chain seq x y z
N MET A 1 42.33 26.76 31.05
CA MET A 1 43.38 26.47 30.03
C MET A 1 42.84 25.41 29.07
N SER A 2 42.94 25.64 27.75
CA SER A 2 42.49 24.64 26.78
C SER A 2 43.54 23.53 26.65
N ILE A 3 43.09 22.28 26.77
CA ILE A 3 43.91 21.05 26.81
C ILE A 3 44.65 20.78 25.49
N PHE A 4 44.24 21.40 24.38
CA PHE A 4 44.79 21.15 23.04
C PHE A 4 45.55 22.35 22.46
N PRO A 5 46.57 22.13 21.61
CA PRO A 5 47.25 23.22 20.90
C PRO A 5 46.33 23.93 19.90
N ALA A 6 46.57 25.23 19.66
CA ALA A 6 45.73 26.06 18.78
C ALA A 6 45.71 25.57 17.32
N SER A 7 46.79 24.94 16.86
CA SER A 7 46.88 24.29 15.55
C SER A 7 45.95 23.07 15.45
N PHE A 8 45.87 22.27 16.51
CA PHE A 8 44.96 21.12 16.58
C PHE A 8 43.49 21.58 16.55
N ARG A 9 43.11 22.58 17.36
CA ARG A 9 41.75 23.14 17.33
C ARG A 9 41.35 23.70 15.95
N ARG A 10 42.29 24.33 15.23
CA ARG A 10 42.06 24.83 13.86
C ARG A 10 41.80 23.69 12.88
N ARG A 11 42.60 22.62 12.93
CA ARG A 11 42.39 21.42 12.10
C ARG A 11 41.05 20.76 12.41
N CYS A 12 40.69 20.59 13.68
CA CYS A 12 39.39 20.05 14.07
C CYS A 12 38.22 20.88 13.54
N ARG A 13 38.29 22.21 13.63
CA ARG A 13 37.25 23.11 13.07
C ARG A 13 37.11 22.96 11.57
N LEU A 14 38.23 22.84 10.84
CA LEU A 14 38.21 22.64 9.40
C LEU A 14 37.58 21.30 9.03
N VAL A 15 37.95 20.22 9.72
CA VAL A 15 37.34 18.89 9.52
C VAL A 15 35.83 18.93 9.79
N VAL A 16 35.41 19.51 10.91
CA VAL A 16 33.98 19.66 11.23
C VAL A 16 33.26 20.50 10.17
N GLY A 17 33.87 21.60 9.73
CA GLY A 17 33.32 22.43 8.64
C GLY A 17 33.13 21.65 7.34
N CYS A 18 34.12 20.87 6.93
CA CYS A 18 34.03 20.01 5.74
C CYS A 18 32.91 18.96 5.89
N LEU A 19 32.80 18.32 7.05
CA LEU A 19 31.73 17.33 7.32
C LEU A 19 30.34 17.97 7.23
N LEU A 20 30.17 19.19 7.76
CA LEU A 20 28.90 19.92 7.67
C LEU A 20 28.54 20.29 6.23
N VAL A 21 29.51 20.70 5.41
CA VAL A 21 29.28 20.98 3.99
C VAL A 21 28.86 19.72 3.23
N VAL A 22 29.56 18.60 3.45
CA VAL A 22 29.23 17.32 2.80
C VAL A 22 27.84 16.84 3.23
N ALA A 23 27.52 16.91 4.53
CA ALA A 23 26.20 16.56 5.05
C ALA A 23 25.10 17.46 4.46
N GLY A 24 25.36 18.77 4.33
CA GLY A 24 24.46 19.72 3.69
C GLY A 24 24.19 19.38 2.22
N LEU A 25 25.24 19.14 1.44
CA LEU A 25 25.13 18.75 0.03
C LEU A 25 24.35 17.43 -0.14
N PHE A 26 24.65 16.43 0.69
CA PHE A 26 23.91 15.17 0.71
C PHE A 26 22.43 15.40 1.00
N GLY A 27 22.12 16.20 2.03
CA GLY A 27 20.75 16.58 2.40
C GLY A 27 20.01 17.29 1.27
N THR A 28 20.65 18.22 0.57
CA THR A 28 20.07 18.91 -0.59
C THR A 28 19.76 17.94 -1.73
N VAL A 29 20.69 17.06 -2.11
CA VAL A 29 20.45 16.06 -3.16
C VAL A 29 19.31 15.12 -2.77
N HIS A 30 19.28 14.67 -1.51
CA HIS A 30 18.21 13.83 -0.98
C HIS A 30 16.84 14.53 -1.04
N ALA A 31 16.77 15.80 -0.60
CA ALA A 31 15.54 16.59 -0.63
C ALA A 31 15.02 16.82 -2.06
N VAL A 32 15.92 17.13 -3.02
CA VAL A 32 15.54 17.29 -4.43
C VAL A 32 14.96 16.00 -5.00
N ARG A 33 15.60 14.85 -4.73
CA ARG A 33 15.09 13.54 -5.18
C ARG A 33 13.72 13.22 -4.59
N ALA A 34 13.54 13.44 -3.30
CA ALA A 34 12.26 13.26 -2.63
C ALA A 34 11.17 14.18 -3.22
N ALA A 35 11.50 15.45 -3.48
CA ALA A 35 10.57 16.41 -4.08
C ALA A 35 10.14 16.01 -5.50
N ILE A 36 11.07 15.53 -6.34
CA ILE A 36 10.75 15.05 -7.69
C ILE A 36 9.86 13.80 -7.62
N ALA A 37 10.18 12.83 -6.76
CA ALA A 37 9.38 11.63 -6.56
C ALA A 37 7.96 11.97 -6.07
N GLN A 38 7.84 12.90 -5.12
CA GLN A 38 6.55 13.37 -4.62
C GLN A 38 5.75 14.11 -5.70
N ARG A 39 6.41 14.91 -6.55
CA ARG A 39 5.76 15.57 -7.69
C ARG A 39 5.23 14.57 -8.70
N LEU A 40 5.97 13.48 -8.98
CA LEU A 40 5.48 12.40 -9.84
C LEU A 40 4.22 11.75 -9.24
N TYR A 41 4.22 11.45 -7.94
CA TYR A 41 3.05 10.93 -7.25
C TYR A 41 1.85 11.88 -7.34
N LEU A 42 2.03 13.15 -6.97
CA LEU A 42 0.94 14.13 -6.97
C LEU A 42 0.38 14.37 -8.37
N LYS A 43 1.24 14.45 -9.38
CA LYS A 43 0.81 14.55 -10.78
C LYS A 43 -0.02 13.35 -11.20
N THR A 44 0.41 12.15 -10.83
CA THR A 44 -0.28 10.90 -11.21
C THR A 44 -1.61 10.73 -10.47
N LYS A 45 -1.64 11.03 -9.16
CA LYS A 45 -2.83 10.81 -8.32
C LYS A 45 -3.88 11.92 -8.47
N TYR A 46 -3.44 13.17 -8.62
CA TYR A 46 -4.31 14.35 -8.58
C TYR A 46 -4.31 15.14 -9.89
N GLY A 47 -3.54 14.74 -10.90
CA GLY A 47 -3.56 15.37 -12.24
C GLY A 47 -2.96 16.78 -12.29
N PHE A 48 -2.16 17.21 -11.30
CA PHE A 48 -1.81 18.60 -11.00
C PHE A 48 -1.82 19.57 -12.20
N SER A 49 -2.89 20.37 -12.27
CA SER A 49 -3.01 21.65 -12.97
C SER A 49 -2.57 22.78 -12.03
N GLY A 50 -1.89 23.79 -12.57
CA GLY A 50 -1.46 24.97 -11.82
C GLY A 50 -2.64 25.84 -11.37
N GLY A 51 -3.31 25.46 -10.26
CA GLY A 51 -4.17 26.36 -9.49
C GLY A 51 -5.60 26.58 -9.98
N VAL A 52 -6.16 25.73 -10.84
CA VAL A 52 -7.58 25.83 -11.24
C VAL A 52 -8.31 24.54 -10.88
N ILE A 53 -9.39 24.70 -10.11
CA ILE A 53 -10.33 23.67 -9.66
C ILE A 53 -11.18 23.28 -10.87
N ASP A 54 -10.65 22.43 -11.75
CA ASP A 54 -11.46 21.65 -12.67
C ASP A 54 -11.09 20.17 -12.50
N PRO A 55 -12.07 19.25 -12.37
CA PRO A 55 -11.81 17.84 -12.17
C PRO A 55 -11.26 17.24 -13.46
N VAL A 56 -9.93 17.11 -13.54
CA VAL A 56 -9.27 16.38 -14.62
C VAL A 56 -9.65 14.90 -14.52
N GLU A 57 -10.06 14.32 -15.65
CA GLU A 57 -10.47 12.94 -15.78
C GLU A 57 -9.36 12.00 -15.26
N LYS A 58 -9.70 11.13 -14.29
CA LYS A 58 -8.79 10.21 -13.61
C LYS A 58 -8.44 8.98 -14.48
N THR A 59 -7.85 9.19 -15.65
CA THR A 59 -7.74 8.16 -16.69
C THR A 59 -6.30 7.89 -17.13
N GLU A 60 -5.33 7.87 -16.20
CA GLU A 60 -4.08 7.15 -16.49
C GLU A 60 -4.32 5.63 -16.30
N ALA A 61 -4.02 4.87 -17.35
CA ALA A 61 -3.98 3.41 -17.32
C ALA A 61 -3.01 2.91 -16.23
N ALA A 62 -3.27 1.77 -15.61
CA ALA A 62 -2.43 1.24 -14.54
C ALA A 62 -0.97 1.07 -14.97
N VAL A 63 -0.73 0.75 -16.24
CA VAL A 63 0.62 0.70 -16.85
C VAL A 63 1.35 2.04 -16.72
N GLU A 64 0.66 3.17 -16.93
CA GLU A 64 1.27 4.49 -16.82
C GLU A 64 1.60 4.84 -15.36
N VAL A 65 0.66 4.55 -14.47
CA VAL A 65 0.81 4.74 -13.03
C VAL A 65 2.00 3.90 -12.52
N ALA A 66 2.10 2.64 -12.96
CA ALA A 66 3.19 1.73 -12.65
C ALA A 66 4.55 2.29 -13.11
N ARG A 67 4.63 2.75 -14.36
CA ARG A 67 5.84 3.35 -14.93
C ARG A 67 6.33 4.54 -14.11
N ARG A 68 5.41 5.42 -13.71
CA ARG A 68 5.76 6.59 -12.87
C ARG A 68 6.09 6.22 -11.43
N ALA A 69 5.41 5.22 -10.87
CA ALA A 69 5.73 4.70 -9.55
C ALA A 69 7.16 4.12 -9.52
N HIS A 70 7.56 3.35 -10.55
CA HIS A 70 8.95 2.88 -10.69
C HIS A 70 9.95 4.03 -10.82
N ALA A 71 9.64 5.05 -11.64
CA ALA A 71 10.52 6.21 -11.78
C ALA A 71 10.69 6.97 -10.45
N ALA A 72 9.61 7.11 -9.68
CA ALA A 72 9.65 7.73 -8.36
C ALA A 72 10.41 6.87 -7.33
N ASP A 73 10.23 5.55 -7.33
CA ASP A 73 10.94 4.63 -6.43
C ASP A 73 12.46 4.66 -6.68
N ARG A 74 12.89 4.76 -7.93
CA ARG A 74 14.32 4.94 -8.28
C ARG A 74 14.92 6.25 -7.76
N LEU A 75 14.11 7.29 -7.60
CA LEU A 75 14.54 8.58 -7.06
C LEU A 75 14.52 8.57 -5.53
N TYR A 76 13.45 8.04 -4.94
CA TYR A 76 13.19 8.07 -3.51
C TYR A 76 12.45 6.78 -3.06
N PRO A 77 13.19 5.72 -2.71
CA PRO A 77 12.64 4.38 -2.44
C PRO A 77 12.06 4.23 -1.02
N HIS A 78 11.46 5.29 -0.49
CA HIS A 78 10.91 5.34 0.87
C HIS A 78 9.46 5.83 0.93
N ASN A 79 8.89 6.23 -0.21
CA ASN A 79 7.49 6.65 -0.28
C ASN A 79 6.58 5.44 -0.55
N TYR A 80 5.90 4.94 0.47
CA TYR A 80 4.98 3.81 0.33
C TYR A 80 3.65 4.19 -0.36
N TYR A 81 3.23 5.46 -0.32
CA TYR A 81 1.92 5.88 -0.86
C TYR A 81 1.80 5.68 -2.37
N PHE A 82 2.88 5.90 -3.13
CA PHE A 82 2.85 5.74 -4.58
C PHE A 82 2.71 4.26 -4.99
N PRO A 83 3.49 3.30 -4.45
CA PRO A 83 3.23 1.88 -4.69
C PRO A 83 1.82 1.47 -4.22
N SER A 84 1.30 1.94 -3.07
CA SER A 84 -0.10 1.64 -2.69
C SER A 84 -1.10 2.14 -3.74
N TYR A 85 -0.90 3.35 -4.25
CA TYR A 85 -1.74 3.91 -5.31
C TYR A 85 -1.64 3.11 -6.61
N ALA A 86 -0.42 2.73 -7.03
CA ALA A 86 -0.20 1.91 -8.22
C ALA A 86 -0.87 0.54 -8.09
N ALA A 87 -0.76 -0.11 -6.93
CA ALA A 87 -1.43 -1.38 -6.65
C ALA A 87 -2.96 -1.27 -6.74
N ARG A 88 -3.55 -0.21 -6.15
CA ARG A 88 -5.00 0.04 -6.24
C ARG A 88 -5.46 0.24 -7.67
N ARG A 89 -4.70 0.99 -8.48
CA ARG A 89 -5.02 1.21 -9.89
C ARG A 89 -4.94 -0.08 -10.69
N ALA A 90 -3.90 -0.88 -10.46
CA ALA A 90 -3.72 -2.18 -11.08
C ALA A 90 -4.85 -3.17 -10.71
N LEU A 91 -5.29 -3.21 -9.45
CA LEU A 91 -6.47 -4.02 -9.04
C LEU A 91 -7.77 -3.54 -9.69
N THR A 92 -7.95 -2.23 -9.85
CA THR A 92 -9.11 -1.66 -10.53
C THR A 92 -9.12 -2.10 -12.01
N GLU A 93 -7.96 -2.06 -12.67
CA GLU A 93 -7.81 -2.50 -14.05
C GLU A 93 -8.01 -4.01 -14.20
N ALA A 94 -7.47 -4.82 -13.28
CA ALA A 94 -7.71 -6.26 -13.25
C ALA A 94 -9.22 -6.55 -13.14
N SER A 95 -9.94 -5.85 -12.25
CA SER A 95 -11.40 -6.03 -12.11
C SER A 95 -12.21 -5.63 -13.35
N ALA A 96 -11.68 -4.73 -14.18
CA ALA A 96 -12.30 -4.25 -15.41
C ALA A 96 -11.81 -4.97 -16.67
N ALA A 97 -10.85 -5.91 -16.53
CA ALA A 97 -10.24 -6.62 -17.62
C ALA A 97 -11.27 -7.45 -18.41
N ARG A 98 -11.19 -7.37 -19.73
CA ARG A 98 -12.09 -8.11 -20.63
C ARG A 98 -11.48 -9.40 -21.16
N SER A 99 -10.17 -9.58 -20.96
CA SER A 99 -9.43 -10.76 -21.35
C SER A 99 -8.64 -11.33 -20.17
N SER A 100 -8.37 -12.63 -20.19
CA SER A 100 -7.52 -13.29 -19.19
C SER A 100 -6.06 -12.86 -19.26
N GLU A 101 -5.62 -12.27 -20.38
CA GLU A 101 -4.29 -11.70 -20.52
C GLU A 101 -4.21 -10.35 -19.78
N ASP A 102 -5.12 -9.42 -20.08
CA ASP A 102 -5.19 -8.12 -19.41
C ASP A 102 -5.35 -8.27 -17.89
N PHE A 103 -6.17 -9.25 -17.46
CA PHE A 103 -6.34 -9.56 -16.05
C PHE A 103 -5.02 -9.97 -15.39
N ARG A 104 -4.27 -10.89 -16.02
CA ARG A 104 -3.00 -11.40 -15.48
C ARG A 104 -1.94 -10.30 -15.43
N ASP A 105 -1.86 -9.48 -16.45
CA ASP A 105 -0.90 -8.38 -16.52
C ASP A 105 -1.19 -7.31 -15.45
N ALA A 106 -2.45 -6.90 -15.32
CA ALA A 106 -2.86 -5.96 -14.29
C ALA A 106 -2.67 -6.54 -12.87
N LEU A 107 -3.00 -7.82 -12.66
CA LEU A 107 -2.81 -8.49 -11.38
C LEU A 107 -1.33 -8.60 -10.99
N ALA A 108 -0.44 -8.90 -11.95
CA ALA A 108 1.01 -8.92 -11.68
C ALA A 108 1.52 -7.56 -11.19
N GLY A 109 1.05 -6.47 -11.80
CA GLY A 109 1.31 -5.10 -11.34
C GLY A 109 0.80 -4.86 -9.91
N ALA A 110 -0.44 -5.27 -9.63
CA ALA A 110 -1.04 -5.15 -8.29
C ALA A 110 -0.21 -5.87 -7.22
N GLN A 111 0.17 -7.12 -7.48
CA GLN A 111 0.98 -7.93 -6.56
C GLN A 111 2.34 -7.29 -6.29
N PHE A 112 3.04 -6.85 -7.34
CA PHE A 112 4.35 -6.21 -7.21
C PHE A 112 4.27 -4.97 -6.32
N PHE A 113 3.36 -4.05 -6.63
CA PHE A 113 3.27 -2.78 -5.91
C PHE A 113 2.70 -2.93 -4.51
N ALA A 114 1.74 -3.83 -4.29
CA ALA A 114 1.18 -4.06 -2.96
C ALA A 114 2.24 -4.65 -2.02
N LYS A 115 3.02 -5.63 -2.50
CA LYS A 115 4.15 -6.19 -1.74
C LYS A 115 5.21 -5.12 -1.44
N ARG A 116 5.53 -4.26 -2.42
CA ARG A 116 6.45 -3.14 -2.23
C ARG A 116 5.96 -2.14 -1.18
N ALA A 117 4.67 -1.79 -1.20
CA ALA A 117 4.06 -0.86 -0.26
C ALA A 117 4.11 -1.39 1.17
N VAL A 118 3.72 -2.64 1.40
CA VAL A 118 3.78 -3.30 2.72
C VAL A 118 5.23 -3.42 3.22
N ALA A 119 6.18 -3.70 2.34
CA ALA A 119 7.60 -3.74 2.70
C ALA A 119 8.15 -2.37 3.15
N LEU A 120 7.60 -1.27 2.63
CA LEU A 120 7.98 0.09 3.01
C LEU A 120 7.28 0.56 4.28
N ASN A 121 6.01 0.21 4.46
CA ASN A 121 5.26 0.47 5.68
C ASN A 121 4.33 -0.72 6.02
N PRO A 122 4.75 -1.61 6.93
CA PRO A 122 3.96 -2.79 7.30
C PRO A 122 2.74 -2.48 8.17
N TYR A 123 2.58 -1.22 8.62
CA TYR A 123 1.45 -0.81 9.47
C TYR A 123 0.37 -0.06 8.68
N ASP A 124 0.62 0.29 7.42
CA ASP A 124 -0.36 0.99 6.60
C ASP A 124 -1.55 0.06 6.25
N GLY A 125 -2.75 0.42 6.71
CA GLY A 125 -3.94 -0.41 6.55
C GLY A 125 -4.34 -0.62 5.08
N GLU A 126 -4.25 0.44 4.26
CA GLU A 126 -4.53 0.35 2.82
C GLU A 126 -3.55 -0.61 2.13
N SER A 127 -2.26 -0.48 2.38
CA SER A 127 -1.23 -1.34 1.77
C SER A 127 -1.41 -2.81 2.14
N ARG A 128 -1.69 -3.10 3.42
CA ARG A 128 -1.99 -4.47 3.86
C ARG A 128 -3.23 -5.02 3.17
N MET A 129 -4.29 -4.21 3.05
CA MET A 129 -5.54 -4.61 2.40
C MET A 129 -5.34 -4.91 0.91
N LEU A 130 -4.62 -4.03 0.20
CA LEU A 130 -4.29 -4.23 -1.21
C LEU A 130 -3.43 -5.48 -1.42
N HIS A 131 -2.52 -5.78 -0.49
CA HIS A 131 -1.71 -7.00 -0.55
C HIS A 131 -2.55 -8.27 -0.38
N ALA A 132 -3.45 -8.28 0.61
CA ALA A 132 -4.38 -9.40 0.81
C ALA A 132 -5.34 -9.57 -0.39
N LEU A 133 -5.87 -8.47 -0.93
CA LEU A 133 -6.71 -8.51 -2.14
C LEU A 133 -5.95 -9.08 -3.33
N ALA A 134 -4.72 -8.62 -3.60
CA ALA A 134 -3.93 -9.11 -4.72
C ALA A 134 -3.59 -10.61 -4.59
N MET A 135 -3.41 -11.13 -3.37
CA MET A 135 -3.28 -12.58 -3.14
C MET A 135 -4.59 -13.32 -3.42
N ALA A 136 -5.73 -12.79 -2.95
CA ALA A 136 -7.03 -13.41 -3.18
C ALA A 136 -7.43 -13.42 -4.67
N GLU A 137 -7.15 -12.35 -5.43
CA GLU A 137 -7.39 -12.30 -6.88
C GLU A 137 -6.52 -13.30 -7.66
N ASP A 138 -5.34 -13.63 -7.13
CA ASP A 138 -4.44 -14.66 -7.68
C ASP A 138 -4.87 -16.09 -7.34
N GLY A 139 -6.03 -16.25 -6.72
CA GLY A 139 -6.53 -17.55 -6.26
C GLY A 139 -5.91 -18.04 -4.95
N ARG A 140 -4.97 -17.30 -4.38
CA ARG A 140 -4.31 -17.60 -3.09
C ARG A 140 -5.13 -17.10 -1.91
N VAL A 141 -6.43 -17.45 -1.91
CA VAL A 141 -7.41 -16.96 -0.93
C VAL A 141 -7.05 -17.37 0.50
N ARG A 142 -6.63 -18.62 0.71
CA ARG A 142 -6.23 -19.13 2.03
C ARG A 142 -5.06 -18.35 2.61
N GLU A 143 -4.03 -18.11 1.80
CA GLU A 143 -2.88 -17.29 2.21
C GLU A 143 -3.28 -15.84 2.52
N ALA A 144 -4.24 -15.27 1.79
CA ALA A 144 -4.75 -13.94 2.06
C ALA A 144 -5.49 -13.87 3.41
N ILE A 145 -6.29 -14.89 3.74
CA ILE A 145 -7.00 -15.02 5.02
C ILE A 145 -6.00 -15.14 6.16
N ASP A 146 -5.02 -16.06 6.03
CA ASP A 146 -4.01 -16.30 7.06
C ASP A 146 -3.17 -15.04 7.32
N TYR A 147 -2.70 -14.40 6.24
CA TYR A 147 -2.02 -13.12 6.33
C TYR A 147 -2.87 -12.06 7.05
N TRP A 148 -4.15 -11.93 6.72
CA TRP A 148 -5.01 -10.92 7.33
C TRP A 148 -5.27 -11.19 8.82
N ARG A 149 -5.51 -12.46 9.18
CA ARG A 149 -5.68 -12.88 10.57
C ARG A 149 -4.44 -12.57 11.40
N GLU A 150 -3.26 -12.96 10.92
CA GLU A 150 -2.01 -12.81 11.67
C GLU A 150 -1.48 -11.37 11.68
N ALA A 151 -1.51 -10.68 10.54
CA ALA A 151 -0.89 -9.36 10.41
C ALA A 151 -1.82 -8.20 10.80
N VAL A 152 -3.14 -8.42 10.80
CA VAL A 152 -4.14 -7.38 11.05
C VAL A 152 -5.00 -7.72 12.25
N ILE A 153 -5.79 -8.79 12.20
CA ILE A 153 -6.78 -9.08 13.25
C ILE A 153 -6.13 -9.33 14.60
N ALA A 154 -5.03 -10.08 14.66
CA ALA A 154 -4.30 -10.33 15.90
C ALA A 154 -3.82 -9.04 16.59
N ARG A 155 -3.66 -7.94 15.84
CA ARG A 155 -3.22 -6.64 16.35
C ARG A 155 -4.32 -5.63 16.51
N GLU A 156 -5.33 -5.67 15.66
CA GLU A 156 -6.36 -4.64 15.49
C GLU A 156 -7.77 -5.27 15.54
N TYR A 157 -7.96 -6.25 16.44
CA TYR A 157 -9.22 -6.98 16.63
C TYR A 157 -10.41 -6.10 17.02
N TRP A 158 -10.17 -4.87 17.46
CA TRP A 158 -11.22 -3.90 17.78
C TRP A 158 -11.82 -3.23 16.54
N SER A 159 -11.16 -3.35 15.38
CA SER A 159 -11.59 -2.69 14.14
C SER A 159 -12.64 -3.51 13.42
N GLU A 160 -13.88 -3.02 13.45
CA GLU A 160 -15.00 -3.63 12.74
C GLU A 160 -14.74 -3.70 11.23
N ALA A 161 -14.07 -2.70 10.65
CA ALA A 161 -13.71 -2.70 9.24
C ALA A 161 -12.72 -3.83 8.88
N ASN A 162 -11.81 -4.18 9.80
CA ASN A 162 -10.87 -5.27 9.58
C ASN A 162 -11.59 -6.63 9.61
N HIS A 163 -12.54 -6.81 10.52
CA HIS A 163 -13.41 -8.00 10.57
C HIS A 163 -14.32 -8.09 9.35
N GLU A 164 -14.88 -6.98 8.91
CA GLU A 164 -15.71 -6.94 7.70
C GLU A 164 -14.89 -7.37 6.46
N PHE A 165 -13.65 -6.89 6.35
CA PHE A 165 -12.75 -7.31 5.29
C PHE A 165 -12.36 -8.80 5.41
N LEU A 166 -12.11 -9.30 6.62
CA LEU A 166 -11.86 -10.73 6.84
C LEU A 166 -13.04 -11.57 6.37
N ALA A 167 -14.27 -11.20 6.74
CA ALA A 167 -15.48 -11.91 6.32
C ALA A 167 -15.60 -11.97 4.79
N ARG A 168 -15.27 -10.87 4.09
CA ARG A 168 -15.24 -10.83 2.62
C ARG A 168 -14.20 -11.77 2.04
N LEU A 169 -12.99 -11.85 2.61
CA LEU A 169 -11.96 -12.80 2.18
C LEU A 169 -12.44 -14.25 2.39
N CYS A 170 -12.96 -14.57 3.57
CA CYS A 170 -13.47 -15.89 3.90
C CYS A 170 -14.60 -16.33 2.97
N LEU A 171 -15.52 -15.43 2.58
CA LEU A 171 -16.57 -15.71 1.59
C LEU A 171 -16.06 -16.01 0.18
N ARG A 172 -14.82 -15.64 -0.15
CA ARG A 172 -14.17 -16.02 -1.43
C ARG A 172 -13.61 -17.44 -1.38
N SER A 173 -13.44 -17.98 -0.18
CA SER A 173 -13.04 -19.37 0.00
C SER A 173 -14.20 -20.30 -0.29
N ARG A 174 -13.88 -21.52 -0.75
CA ARG A 174 -14.83 -22.63 -0.85
C ARG A 174 -14.69 -23.61 0.31
N ASP A 175 -13.81 -23.31 1.25
CA ASP A 175 -13.56 -24.13 2.43
C ASP A 175 -14.67 -23.92 3.48
N PRO A 176 -15.32 -24.99 3.96
CA PRO A 176 -16.30 -24.90 5.03
C PRO A 176 -15.80 -24.18 6.28
N GLU A 177 -14.53 -24.35 6.68
CA GLU A 177 -13.97 -23.72 7.89
C GLU A 177 -13.90 -22.19 7.73
N ASP A 178 -13.50 -21.72 6.54
CA ASP A 178 -13.48 -20.29 6.24
C ASP A 178 -14.90 -19.72 6.18
N LEU A 179 -15.86 -20.46 5.63
CA LEU A 179 -17.26 -20.04 5.60
C LEU A 179 -17.87 -19.97 7.01
N GLU A 180 -17.53 -20.89 7.91
CA GLU A 180 -17.90 -20.81 9.31
C GLU A 180 -17.31 -19.56 9.96
N ALA A 181 -16.02 -19.31 9.75
CA ALA A 181 -15.38 -18.10 10.27
C ALA A 181 -16.03 -16.83 9.72
N ALA A 182 -16.41 -16.80 8.43
CA ALA A 182 -17.14 -15.67 7.87
C ALA A 182 -18.47 -15.41 8.60
N ALA A 183 -19.20 -16.47 8.95
CA ALA A 183 -20.46 -16.36 9.69
C ALA A 183 -20.25 -15.83 11.12
N ASP A 184 -19.13 -16.18 11.75
CA ASP A 184 -18.76 -15.70 13.09
C ASP A 184 -18.44 -14.19 13.10
N GLU A 185 -18.03 -13.63 11.96
CA GLU A 185 -17.80 -12.18 11.78
C GLU A 185 -19.09 -11.34 11.62
N LEU A 186 -20.27 -11.97 11.58
CA LEU A 186 -21.57 -11.28 11.43
C LEU A 186 -21.79 -10.08 12.40
N PRO A 187 -21.37 -10.12 13.68
CA PRO A 187 -21.54 -8.99 14.60
C PRO A 187 -20.86 -7.70 14.11
N PHE A 188 -19.77 -7.83 13.34
CA PHE A 188 -18.97 -6.72 12.85
C PHE A 188 -19.41 -6.20 11.47
N ALA A 189 -20.28 -6.94 10.76
CA ALA A 189 -20.74 -6.56 9.43
C ALA A 189 -21.66 -5.32 9.48
N ARG A 190 -21.13 -4.18 9.02
CA ARG A 190 -21.83 -2.89 8.92
C ARG A 190 -22.45 -2.69 7.54
N ASP A 191 -21.83 -3.22 6.50
CA ASP A 191 -22.41 -3.27 5.16
C ASP A 191 -23.69 -4.13 5.13
N PRO A 192 -24.87 -3.57 4.77
CA PRO A 192 -26.12 -4.32 4.75
C PRO A 192 -26.13 -5.52 3.80
N GLU A 193 -25.43 -5.42 2.67
CA GLU A 193 -25.35 -6.51 1.70
C GLU A 193 -24.57 -7.69 2.27
N LEU A 194 -23.37 -7.43 2.79
CA LEU A 194 -22.57 -8.46 3.46
C LEU A 194 -23.31 -9.06 4.65
N ARG A 195 -23.92 -8.24 5.51
CA ARG A 195 -24.69 -8.71 6.66
C ARG A 195 -25.80 -9.68 6.23
N THR A 196 -26.50 -9.38 5.14
CA THR A 196 -27.54 -10.25 4.58
C THR A 196 -26.95 -11.58 4.08
N LYS A 197 -25.79 -11.56 3.41
CA LYS A 197 -25.10 -12.78 2.97
C LYS A 197 -24.70 -13.65 4.16
N LEU A 198 -24.11 -13.06 5.20
CA LEU A 198 -23.67 -13.77 6.39
C LEU A 198 -24.84 -14.35 7.19
N LEU A 199 -25.97 -13.65 7.28
CA LEU A 199 -27.20 -14.19 7.90
C LEU A 199 -27.71 -15.45 7.19
N ARG A 200 -27.70 -15.43 5.84
CA ARG A 200 -28.10 -16.61 5.05
C ARG A 200 -27.13 -17.77 5.24
N LEU A 201 -25.83 -17.49 5.23
CA LEU A 201 -24.79 -18.48 5.46
C LEU A 201 -24.92 -19.12 6.84
N ARG A 202 -25.09 -18.32 7.89
CA ARG A 202 -25.27 -18.80 9.26
C ARG A 202 -26.47 -19.75 9.39
N LYS A 203 -27.59 -19.41 8.73
CA LYS A 203 -28.78 -20.28 8.66
C LYS A 203 -28.48 -21.59 7.92
N GLN A 204 -27.71 -21.57 6.83
CA GLN A 204 -27.30 -22.78 6.10
C GLN A 204 -26.41 -23.70 6.95
N LEU A 205 -25.59 -23.12 7.81
CA LEU A 205 -24.71 -23.82 8.75
C LEU A 205 -25.44 -24.30 10.02
N GLY A 206 -26.71 -23.94 10.21
CA GLY A 206 -27.49 -24.33 11.40
C GLY A 206 -27.11 -23.60 12.70
N LYS A 207 -26.48 -22.43 12.60
CA LYS A 207 -26.06 -21.57 13.73
C LYS A 207 -27.01 -20.39 13.96
#